data_AF-A0A327ZSC8-F1
#
_entry.id   AF-A0A327ZSC8-F1
#
_cell.length_a   1.000
_cell.length_b   1.000
_cell.length_c   1.000
_cell.angle_alpha   90.00
_cell.angle_beta   90.00
_cell.angle_gamma   90.00
#
_symmetry.space_group_name_H-M   'P 1'
#
loop_
_entity.id
_entity.type
_entity.pdbx_description
1 polymer ?
#
loop_
_entity_poly.entity_id
_entity_poly.type
_entity_poly.pdbx_seq_one_letter_code
_entity_poly.pdbx_strand_id
1 'polypeptide(L)'
;MTYEEMFKRYNKMRRLSNDRDNIEALLKQYKAYEIPVRSIHQDDYRNDEEVDPQYIYKLFHISDKHALNKIIDAGYKNKGEDTYSKESELSYRSLIGRHNSGRGVSIVLESKDGKKVSNFKVYGQAQKLSELLLCYIPFEAMTEDIQSSDFQYFLDCLDGNGFL
;
A
#
# COMPACT_ATOMS: atom_id res chain seq x y z
N MET A 1 -13.10 -15.96 13.41
CA MET A 1 -12.71 -17.32 12.97
C MET A 1 -11.47 -17.69 13.75
N THR A 2 -11.20 -18.96 14.07
CA THR A 2 -9.89 -19.30 14.67
C THR A 2 -8.80 -19.29 13.61
N TYR A 3 -7.53 -19.14 13.99
CA TYR A 3 -6.43 -19.20 13.02
C TYR A 3 -6.36 -20.57 12.33
N GLU A 4 -6.75 -21.66 12.99
CA GLU A 4 -6.77 -23.01 12.38
C GLU A 4 -7.83 -23.10 11.29
N GLU A 5 -8.98 -22.47 11.49
CA GLU A 5 -10.03 -22.37 10.49
C GLU A 5 -9.58 -21.49 9.31
N MET A 6 -8.99 -20.32 9.59
CA MET A 6 -8.46 -19.41 8.56
C MET A 6 -7.37 -20.09 7.73
N PHE A 7 -6.42 -20.79 8.37
CA PHE A 7 -5.36 -21.53 7.70
C PHE A 7 -5.89 -22.65 6.80
N LYS A 8 -6.94 -23.38 7.25
CA LYS A 8 -7.61 -24.38 6.41
C LYS A 8 -8.26 -23.78 5.16
N ARG A 9 -8.83 -22.57 5.26
CA ARG A 9 -9.41 -21.87 4.10
C ARG A 9 -8.32 -21.32 3.19
N TYR A 10 -7.28 -20.73 3.76
CA TYR A 10 -6.09 -20.24 3.06
C TYR A 10 -5.44 -21.33 2.20
N ASN A 11 -5.31 -22.55 2.71
CA ASN A 11 -4.74 -23.69 1.96
C ASN A 11 -5.62 -24.16 0.78
N LYS A 12 -6.90 -23.76 0.73
CA LYS A 12 -7.84 -24.07 -0.36
C LYS A 12 -8.04 -22.91 -1.33
N MET A 13 -7.64 -21.71 -0.93
CA MET A 13 -7.74 -20.50 -1.72
C MET A 13 -6.72 -20.52 -2.86
N ARG A 14 -7.14 -20.01 -4.02
CA ARG A 14 -6.19 -19.61 -5.06
C ARG A 14 -5.44 -18.35 -4.62
N ARG A 15 -4.11 -18.43 -4.55
CA ARG A 15 -3.25 -17.26 -4.22
C ARG A 15 -3.56 -16.09 -5.16
N LEU A 16 -3.61 -14.89 -4.58
CA LEU A 16 -3.76 -13.65 -5.32
C LEU A 16 -2.49 -13.38 -6.13
N SER A 17 -2.64 -12.81 -7.33
CA SER A 17 -1.49 -12.51 -8.19
C SER A 17 -0.84 -11.18 -7.78
N ASN A 18 0.47 -11.19 -7.56
CA ASN A 18 1.29 -10.00 -7.40
C ASN A 18 1.98 -9.56 -8.70
N ASP A 19 1.53 -10.02 -9.87
CA ASP A 19 2.02 -9.52 -11.14
C ASP A 19 1.81 -8.00 -11.21
N ARG A 20 2.80 -7.27 -11.75
CA ARG A 20 2.79 -5.81 -11.78
C ARG A 20 1.50 -5.25 -12.37
N ASP A 21 1.06 -5.77 -13.51
CA ASP A 21 -0.16 -5.32 -14.18
C ASP A 21 -1.41 -5.49 -13.29
N ASN A 22 -1.46 -6.57 -12.49
CA ASN A 22 -2.57 -6.82 -11.58
C ASN A 22 -2.59 -5.82 -10.42
N ILE A 23 -1.43 -5.56 -9.80
CA ILE A 23 -1.30 -4.58 -8.72
C ILE A 23 -1.59 -3.16 -9.22
N GLU A 24 -1.05 -2.79 -10.39
CA GLU A 24 -1.33 -1.49 -11.00
C GLU A 24 -2.82 -1.33 -11.35
N ALA A 25 -3.47 -2.38 -11.87
CA ALA A 25 -4.90 -2.36 -12.13
C ALA A 25 -5.73 -2.23 -10.85
N LEU A 26 -5.34 -2.92 -9.77
CA LEU A 26 -5.95 -2.79 -8.44
C LEU A 26 -5.88 -1.34 -7.95
N LEU A 27 -4.69 -0.72 -7.98
CA LEU A 27 -4.51 0.67 -7.55
C LEU A 27 -5.33 1.66 -8.39
N LYS A 28 -5.48 1.42 -9.70
CA LYS A 28 -6.33 2.24 -10.58
C LYS A 28 -7.81 2.22 -10.18
N GLN A 29 -8.31 1.18 -9.50
CA GLN A 29 -9.68 1.17 -8.94
C GLN A 29 -9.88 2.24 -7.86
N TYR A 30 -8.79 2.63 -7.19
CA TYR A 30 -8.74 3.74 -6.24
C TYR A 30 -8.37 5.07 -6.91
N LYS A 31 -8.48 5.15 -8.24
CA LYS A 31 -8.10 6.33 -9.04
C LYS A 31 -6.66 6.77 -8.77
N ALA A 32 -5.79 5.82 -8.46
CA ALA A 32 -4.36 6.08 -8.38
C ALA A 32 -3.84 6.49 -9.76
N TYR A 33 -2.97 7.49 -9.78
CA TYR A 33 -2.23 7.89 -10.97
C TYR A 33 -0.73 7.89 -10.67
N GLU A 34 0.06 7.59 -11.69
CA GLU A 34 1.51 7.55 -11.57
C GLU A 34 2.06 8.97 -11.46
N ILE A 35 3.05 9.14 -10.58
CA ILE A 35 3.85 10.36 -10.45
C ILE A 35 5.33 9.98 -10.56
N PRO A 36 6.22 10.92 -10.92
CA PRO A 36 7.65 10.62 -11.00
C PRO A 36 8.17 10.09 -9.66
N VAL A 37 8.94 9.00 -9.66
CA VAL A 37 9.56 8.46 -8.42
C VAL A 37 10.39 9.53 -7.71
N ARG A 38 11.05 10.42 -8.47
CA ARG A 38 11.78 11.59 -7.97
C ARG A 38 10.93 12.64 -7.24
N SER A 39 9.60 12.49 -7.19
CA SER A 39 8.73 13.32 -6.36
C SER A 39 8.98 13.11 -4.87
N ILE A 40 9.56 11.98 -4.47
CA ILE A 40 10.19 11.76 -3.17
C ILE A 40 11.71 11.83 -3.40
N HIS A 41 12.45 12.52 -2.53
CA HIS A 41 13.89 12.67 -2.72
C HIS A 41 14.59 11.31 -2.52
N GLN A 42 15.65 11.04 -3.27
CA GLN A 42 16.34 9.75 -3.19
C GLN A 42 16.89 9.48 -1.78
N ASP A 43 17.37 10.52 -1.09
CA ASP A 43 17.86 10.37 0.28
C ASP A 43 16.74 10.04 1.28
N ASP A 44 15.49 10.45 1.02
CA ASP A 44 14.37 10.03 1.85
C ASP A 44 14.13 8.53 1.71
N TYR A 45 14.23 7.97 0.50
CA TYR A 45 14.16 6.52 0.31
C TYR A 45 15.33 5.78 0.95
N ARG A 46 16.55 6.34 0.92
CA ARG A 46 17.72 5.70 1.56
C ARG A 46 17.63 5.67 3.08
N ASN A 47 16.90 6.61 3.68
CA ASN A 47 16.68 6.67 5.11
C ASN A 47 15.43 5.88 5.55
N ASP A 48 14.71 5.28 4.61
CA ASP A 48 13.48 4.54 4.84
C ASP A 48 13.76 3.04 4.78
N GLU A 49 13.90 2.40 5.93
CA GLU A 49 14.26 0.97 6.05
C GLU A 49 13.21 0.01 5.47
N GLU A 50 12.00 0.49 5.19
CA GLU A 50 10.92 -0.32 4.62
C GLU A 50 10.97 -0.40 3.09
N VAL A 51 11.81 0.41 2.43
CA VAL A 51 11.96 0.41 0.98
C VAL A 51 13.41 0.32 0.53
N ASP A 52 13.65 -0.37 -0.57
CA ASP A 52 14.95 -0.41 -1.22
C ASP A 52 14.92 0.43 -2.51
N PRO A 53 15.60 1.60 -2.54
CA PRO A 53 15.63 2.48 -3.70
C PRO A 53 16.09 1.81 -5.00
N GLN A 54 16.86 0.71 -4.92
CA GLN A 54 17.33 -0.03 -6.09
C GLN A 54 16.20 -0.74 -6.82
N TYR A 55 15.17 -1.20 -6.10
CA TYR A 55 14.08 -2.00 -6.66
C TYR A 55 12.81 -1.18 -6.93
N ILE A 56 12.76 0.09 -6.53
CA ILE A 56 11.63 0.98 -6.81
C ILE A 56 11.48 1.17 -8.32
N TYR A 57 10.31 0.81 -8.85
CA TYR A 57 10.01 0.98 -10.28
C TYR A 57 8.86 1.94 -10.53
N LYS A 58 7.99 2.20 -9.54
CA LYS A 58 6.83 3.09 -9.73
C LYS A 58 6.38 3.74 -8.43
N LEU A 59 5.88 4.97 -8.56
CA LEU A 59 5.23 5.73 -7.49
C LEU A 59 3.83 6.14 -7.96
N PHE A 60 2.81 5.76 -7.19
CA PHE A 60 1.44 6.17 -7.39
C PHE A 60 1.01 7.22 -6.38
N HIS A 61 0.03 8.04 -6.74
CA HIS A 61 -0.65 8.94 -5.84
C HIS A 61 -2.17 8.84 -5.99
N ILE A 62 -2.88 8.89 -4.87
CA ILE A 62 -4.33 8.92 -4.78
C ILE A 62 -4.73 10.23 -4.09
N SER A 63 -5.50 11.06 -4.78
CA SER A 63 -6.05 12.31 -4.24
C SER A 63 -7.56 12.47 -4.48
N ASP A 64 -8.20 11.49 -5.12
CA ASP A 64 -9.65 11.51 -5.33
C ASP A 64 -10.40 11.32 -4.01
N LYS A 65 -11.28 12.27 -3.68
CA LYS A 65 -12.01 12.28 -2.41
C LYS A 65 -12.84 11.02 -2.17
N HIS A 66 -13.46 10.45 -3.20
CA HIS A 66 -14.28 9.25 -3.04
C HIS A 66 -13.41 8.01 -2.81
N ALA A 67 -12.28 7.90 -3.50
CA ALA A 67 -11.31 6.84 -3.25
C ALA A 67 -10.70 6.96 -1.84
N LEU A 68 -10.24 8.15 -1.47
CA LEU A 68 -9.68 8.44 -0.14
C LEU A 68 -10.67 8.11 0.99
N ASN A 69 -11.95 8.45 0.84
CA ASN A 69 -12.96 8.13 1.85
C ASN A 69 -13.11 6.62 2.13
N LYS A 70 -12.72 5.75 1.18
CA LYS A 70 -12.74 4.30 1.35
C LYS A 70 -11.51 3.78 2.11
N ILE A 71 -10.36 4.40 1.91
CA ILE A 71 -9.06 3.88 2.38
C ILE A 71 -8.46 4.64 3.56
N ILE A 72 -8.77 5.93 3.72
CA ILE A 72 -8.24 6.77 4.80
C ILE A 72 -8.84 6.35 6.13
N ASP A 73 -7.97 6.27 7.13
CA ASP A 73 -8.31 5.92 8.49
C ASP A 73 -9.25 6.98 9.09
N ALA A 74 -10.27 6.52 9.82
CA ALA A 74 -11.36 7.38 10.28
C ALA A 74 -10.87 8.60 11.07
N GLY A 75 -9.79 8.44 11.85
CA GLY A 75 -9.17 9.49 12.65
C GLY A 75 -8.50 10.61 11.85
N TYR A 76 -8.31 10.47 10.55
CA TYR A 76 -7.62 11.43 9.68
C TYR A 76 -8.53 12.06 8.61
N LYS A 77 -9.79 11.64 8.54
CA LYS A 77 -10.77 12.25 7.63
C LYS A 77 -10.97 13.73 8.00
N ASN A 78 -10.71 14.62 7.05
CA ASN A 78 -10.91 16.08 7.16
C ASN A 78 -10.03 16.81 8.18
N LYS A 79 -8.88 16.24 8.59
CA LYS A 79 -7.93 16.95 9.45
C LYS A 79 -6.97 17.79 8.61
N GLY A 80 -7.17 19.12 8.58
CA GLY A 80 -6.21 20.08 8.06
C GLY A 80 -6.82 21.16 7.16
N GLU A 81 -6.18 22.31 7.03
CA GLU A 81 -6.51 23.35 6.04
C GLU A 81 -5.84 23.01 4.69
N ASP A 82 -6.52 23.24 3.57
CA ASP A 82 -5.99 22.92 2.22
C ASP A 82 -5.09 24.05 1.76
N THR A 83 -3.85 24.07 2.27
CA THR A 83 -2.89 25.13 1.94
C THR A 83 -2.21 24.92 0.58
N TYR A 84 -2.40 23.76 -0.06
CA TYR A 84 -1.77 23.41 -1.34
C TYR A 84 -2.82 23.28 -2.44
N SER A 85 -2.79 24.19 -3.42
CA SER A 85 -3.69 24.14 -4.57
C SER A 85 -3.60 22.79 -5.31
N LYS A 86 -4.70 22.36 -5.93
CA LYS A 86 -4.72 21.15 -6.79
C LYS A 86 -3.68 21.18 -7.92
N GLU A 87 -3.23 22.37 -8.31
CA GLU A 87 -2.28 22.62 -9.40
C GLU A 87 -0.83 22.71 -8.93
N SER A 88 -0.58 22.65 -7.62
CA SER A 88 0.79 22.61 -7.10
C SER A 88 1.51 21.35 -7.57
N GLU A 89 2.71 21.55 -8.12
CA GLU A 89 3.60 20.46 -8.49
C GLU A 89 3.79 19.53 -7.28
N LEU A 90 3.65 18.21 -7.48
CA LEU A 90 3.79 17.21 -6.42
C LEU A 90 5.25 17.04 -6.04
N SER A 91 5.77 18.06 -5.36
CA SER A 91 7.03 18.02 -4.63
C SER A 91 6.87 17.21 -3.35
N TYR A 92 7.98 16.69 -2.83
CA TYR A 92 7.97 15.88 -1.61
C TYR A 92 7.31 16.60 -0.42
N ARG A 93 7.58 17.89 -0.24
CA ARG A 93 6.95 18.71 0.81
C ARG A 93 5.43 18.76 0.68
N SER A 94 4.92 18.88 -0.55
CA SER A 94 3.48 18.85 -0.80
C SER A 94 2.87 17.48 -0.51
N LEU A 95 3.61 16.39 -0.80
CA LEU A 95 3.18 15.03 -0.51
C LEU A 95 3.04 14.79 0.98
N ILE A 96 4.06 15.15 1.78
CA ILE A 96 4.02 15.05 3.25
C ILE A 96 2.79 15.78 3.80
N GLY A 97 2.55 17.02 3.35
CA GLY A 97 1.39 17.79 3.77
C GLY A 97 0.06 17.07 3.48
N ARG A 98 -0.07 16.51 2.28
CA ARG A 98 -1.26 15.74 1.85
C ARG A 98 -1.43 14.43 2.63
N HIS A 99 -0.33 13.72 2.90
CA HIS A 99 -0.32 12.47 3.68
C HIS A 99 -0.79 12.72 5.11
N ASN A 100 -0.23 13.74 5.77
CA ASN A 100 -0.55 14.10 7.15
C ASN A 100 -1.99 14.61 7.32
N SER A 101 -2.55 15.26 6.28
CA SER A 101 -3.92 15.77 6.31
C SER A 101 -4.98 14.77 5.83
N GLY A 102 -4.59 13.53 5.49
CA GLY A 102 -5.50 12.54 4.89
C GLY A 102 -6.08 12.93 3.53
N ARG A 103 -5.41 13.84 2.80
CA ARG A 103 -5.83 14.34 1.47
C ARG A 103 -5.07 13.70 0.31
N GLY A 104 -4.09 12.88 0.62
CA GLY A 104 -3.34 12.14 -0.36
C GLY A 104 -2.79 10.88 0.26
N VAL A 105 -2.63 9.86 -0.57
CA VAL A 105 -1.89 8.65 -0.25
C VAL A 105 -0.93 8.41 -1.39
N SER A 106 0.34 8.15 -1.10
CA SER A 106 1.30 7.71 -2.13
C SER A 106 1.67 6.27 -1.91
N ILE A 107 1.90 5.53 -2.99
CA ILE A 107 2.26 4.12 -2.94
C ILE A 107 3.52 3.91 -3.77
N VAL A 108 4.60 3.48 -3.13
CA VAL A 108 5.82 3.01 -3.79
C VAL A 108 5.70 1.52 -4.03
N LEU A 109 6.10 1.08 -5.22
CA LEU A 109 6.16 -0.34 -5.57
C LEU A 109 7.59 -0.73 -5.98
N GLU A 110 8.01 -1.89 -5.48
CA GLU A 110 9.30 -2.49 -5.80
C GLU A 110 9.15 -3.76 -6.63
N SER A 111 10.15 -4.05 -7.46
CA SER A 111 10.23 -5.28 -8.23
C SER A 111 11.67 -5.72 -8.40
N LYS A 112 12.01 -6.87 -7.80
CA LYS A 112 13.34 -7.48 -7.94
C LYS A 112 13.53 -8.19 -9.29
N ASP A 113 12.46 -8.69 -9.89
CA ASP A 113 12.49 -9.49 -11.13
C ASP A 113 11.91 -8.78 -12.37
N GLY A 114 11.42 -7.55 -12.19
CA GLY A 114 10.77 -6.75 -13.23
C GLY A 114 9.37 -7.21 -13.64
N LYS A 115 8.84 -8.31 -13.06
CA LYS A 115 7.56 -8.93 -13.45
C LYS A 115 6.53 -8.89 -12.33
N LYS A 116 6.96 -9.14 -11.10
CA LYS A 116 6.11 -9.18 -9.91
C LYS A 116 6.47 -8.05 -8.96
N VAL A 117 5.48 -7.59 -8.21
CA VAL A 117 5.72 -6.66 -7.12
C VAL A 117 6.26 -7.45 -5.93
N SER A 118 7.47 -7.12 -5.51
CA SER A 118 8.18 -7.80 -4.41
C SER A 118 7.96 -7.13 -3.07
N ASN A 119 7.71 -5.81 -3.06
CA ASN A 119 7.45 -5.04 -1.86
C ASN A 119 6.68 -3.77 -2.22
N PHE A 120 6.09 -3.11 -1.22
CA PHE A 120 5.42 -1.84 -1.37
C PHE A 120 5.51 -1.02 -0.08
N LYS A 121 5.34 0.29 -0.21
CA LYS A 121 5.10 1.18 0.93
C LYS A 121 3.96 2.14 0.64
N VAL A 122 3.07 2.30 1.62
CA VAL A 122 1.99 3.28 1.59
C VAL A 122 2.36 4.46 2.48
N TYR A 123 2.55 5.62 1.86
CA TYR A 123 2.72 6.90 2.56
C TYR A 123 1.36 7.56 2.74
N GLY A 124 1.01 7.83 4.01
CA GLY A 124 -0.29 8.38 4.40
C GLY A 124 -1.07 7.46 5.33
N GLN A 125 -2.14 7.98 5.90
CA GLN A 125 -2.93 7.33 6.95
C GLN A 125 -4.02 6.45 6.33
N ALA A 126 -3.59 5.37 5.66
CA ALA A 126 -4.42 4.49 4.86
C ALA A 126 -4.16 3.01 5.17
N GLN A 127 -4.28 2.62 6.44
CA GLN A 127 -4.01 1.25 6.90
C GLN A 127 -4.78 0.20 6.08
N LYS A 128 -6.04 0.48 5.74
CA LYS A 128 -6.86 -0.44 4.92
C LYS A 128 -6.27 -0.74 3.55
N LEU A 129 -5.61 0.24 2.92
CA LEU A 129 -4.95 0.01 1.64
C LEU A 129 -3.69 -0.84 1.83
N SER A 130 -2.94 -0.61 2.91
CA SER A 130 -1.77 -1.42 3.26
C SER A 130 -2.15 -2.88 3.50
N GLU A 131 -3.19 -3.13 4.31
CA GLU A 131 -3.71 -4.48 4.60
C GLU A 131 -4.22 -5.18 3.34
N LEU A 132 -4.91 -4.46 2.46
CA LEU A 132 -5.33 -5.00 1.17
C LEU A 132 -4.14 -5.37 0.30
N LEU A 133 -3.14 -4.50 0.17
CA LEU A 133 -1.95 -4.78 -0.64
C LEU A 133 -1.14 -5.96 -0.08
N LEU A 134 -1.08 -6.09 1.25
CA LEU A 134 -0.47 -7.24 1.94
C LEU A 134 -1.09 -8.58 1.52
N CYS A 135 -2.40 -8.62 1.26
CA CYS A 135 -3.07 -9.83 0.76
C CYS A 135 -2.50 -10.31 -0.58
N TYR A 136 -2.04 -9.38 -1.43
CA TYR A 136 -1.44 -9.68 -2.73
C TYR A 136 0.08 -9.84 -2.63
N ILE A 137 0.74 -9.00 -1.82
CA ILE A 137 2.19 -8.89 -1.69
C ILE A 137 2.55 -9.17 -0.23
N PRO A 138 2.60 -10.46 0.19
CA PRO A 138 2.96 -10.82 1.55
C PRO A 138 4.42 -10.46 1.86
N PHE A 139 4.77 -10.36 3.14
CA PHE A 139 6.14 -10.06 3.55
C PHE A 139 7.12 -11.11 3.00
N GLU A 140 8.25 -10.66 2.46
CA GLU A 140 9.23 -11.53 1.81
C GLU A 140 9.78 -12.61 2.74
N ALA A 141 9.95 -12.30 4.03
CA ALA A 141 10.50 -13.21 5.04
C ALA A 141 9.44 -14.00 5.82
N MET A 142 8.15 -13.85 5.50
CA MET A 142 7.09 -14.51 6.26
C MET A 142 7.08 -16.01 6.00
N THR A 143 7.04 -16.79 7.07
CA THR A 143 6.80 -18.23 7.03
C THR A 143 5.31 -18.54 7.15
N GLU A 144 4.80 -19.55 6.45
CA GLU A 144 3.41 -20.02 6.58
C GLU A 144 3.24 -20.89 7.86
N ASP A 145 3.74 -20.40 9.00
CA ASP A 145 3.57 -21.02 10.32
C ASP A 145 2.44 -20.33 11.07
N ILE A 146 1.40 -21.09 11.42
CA ILE A 146 0.22 -20.58 12.15
C ILE A 146 0.55 -19.97 13.52
N GLN A 147 1.71 -20.27 14.11
CA GLN A 147 2.17 -19.66 15.36
C GLN A 147 2.95 -18.35 15.13
N SER A 148 3.31 -18.02 13.88
CA SER A 148 3.99 -16.78 13.53
C SER A 148 3.04 -15.59 13.59
N SER A 149 3.45 -14.52 14.27
CA SER A 149 2.68 -13.26 14.33
C SER A 149 2.43 -12.66 12.95
N ASP A 150 3.44 -12.71 12.07
CA ASP A 150 3.35 -12.11 10.74
C ASP A 150 2.35 -12.88 9.87
N PHE A 151 2.34 -14.21 10.00
CA PHE A 151 1.40 -15.04 9.27
C PHE A 151 -0.02 -14.94 9.82
N GLN A 152 -0.18 -14.86 11.15
CA GLN A 152 -1.48 -14.58 11.76
C GLN A 152 -2.03 -13.23 11.30
N TYR A 153 -1.21 -12.18 11.29
CA TYR A 153 -1.62 -10.87 10.79
C TYR A 153 -1.97 -10.89 9.29
N PHE A 154 -1.22 -11.63 8.48
CA PHE A 154 -1.55 -11.84 7.07
C PHE A 154 -2.88 -12.59 6.88
N LEU A 155 -3.17 -13.61 7.69
CA LEU A 155 -4.47 -14.29 7.70
C LEU A 155 -5.59 -13.32 8.10
N ASP A 156 -5.38 -12.47 9.09
CA ASP A 156 -6.35 -11.43 9.50
C ASP A 156 -6.61 -10.44 8.35
N CYS A 157 -5.58 -10.05 7.61
CA CYS A 157 -5.73 -9.21 6.43
C CYS A 157 -6.59 -9.90 5.36
N LEU A 158 -6.35 -11.19 5.11
CA LEU A 158 -7.14 -11.96 4.13
C LEU A 158 -8.62 -12.10 4.55
N ASP A 159 -8.90 -12.41 5.82
CA ASP A 159 -10.28 -12.51 6.34
C ASP A 159 -10.96 -11.14 6.34
N GLY A 160 -10.29 -10.10 6.83
CA GLY A 160 -10.80 -8.73 6.89
C GLY A 160 -11.12 -8.13 5.52
N ASN A 161 -10.42 -8.57 4.47
CA ASN A 161 -10.70 -8.19 3.08
C ASN A 161 -11.62 -9.17 2.34
N GLY A 162 -12.16 -10.18 3.04
CA GLY A 162 -13.17 -11.10 2.51
C GLY A 162 -12.63 -12.13 1.52
N PHE A 163 -11.34 -12.45 1.60
CA PHE A 163 -10.74 -13.48 0.75
C PHE A 163 -10.93 -14.88 1.34
N LEU A 164 -10.95 -15.04 2.68
CA LEU A 164 -11.14 -16.33 3.36
C LEU A 164 -12.61 -16.74 3.54
#